data_AF-A0A8T3VAY4-F1
#
_entry.id   AF-A0A8T3VAY4-F1
#
_cell.length_a   1.000
_cell.length_b   1.000
_cell.length_c   1.000
_cell.angle_alpha   90.00
_cell.angle_beta   90.00
_cell.angle_gamma   90.00
#
_symmetry.space_group_name_H-M   'P 1'
#
loop_
_entity.id
_entity.type
_entity.pdbx_description
1 polymer ?
#
loop_
_entity_poly.entity_id
_entity_poly.type
_entity_poly.pdbx_seq_one_letter_code
_entity_poly.pdbx_strand_id
1 'polypeptide(L)'
;MTNDDLDMVKLELECEKFKLMSYQLDDLLEQYDKLMEIRGTIQFKFFNALDNIKKNGIPVDEDYERWEKIRTSEREGWDEEINLIADLKYDIDDNLKILDNTKMRRMLIDKEVKD
;
A
#
# COMPACT_ATOMS: atom_id res chain seq x y z
N MET A 1 -7.03 -37.21 -13.75
CA MET A 1 -6.41 -36.23 -12.85
C MET A 1 -5.67 -37.02 -11.80
N THR A 2 -4.34 -36.98 -11.85
CA THR A 2 -3.48 -37.64 -10.85
C THR A 2 -3.42 -36.79 -9.57
N ASN A 3 -2.86 -37.34 -8.49
CA ASN A 3 -2.62 -36.54 -7.28
C ASN A 3 -1.65 -35.37 -7.56
N ASP A 4 -0.70 -35.57 -8.48
CA ASP A 4 0.27 -34.53 -8.88
C ASP A 4 -0.39 -33.38 -9.64
N ASP A 5 -1.34 -33.69 -10.54
CA ASP A 5 -2.14 -32.66 -11.24
C ASP A 5 -2.94 -31.81 -10.23
N LEU A 6 -3.53 -32.47 -9.23
CA LEU A 6 -4.32 -31.78 -8.19
C LEU A 6 -3.43 -30.89 -7.32
N ASP A 7 -2.22 -31.34 -6.97
CA ASP A 7 -1.28 -30.57 -6.16
C ASP A 7 -0.65 -29.41 -6.93
N MET A 8 -0.49 -29.55 -8.25
CA MET A 8 -0.09 -28.43 -9.12
C MET A 8 -1.18 -27.35 -9.13
N VAL A 9 -2.44 -27.72 -9.36
CA VAL A 9 -3.57 -26.76 -9.37
C VAL A 9 -3.71 -26.03 -8.04
N LYS A 10 -3.54 -26.72 -6.90
CA LYS A 10 -3.53 -26.07 -5.57
C LYS A 10 -2.40 -25.04 -5.46
N LEU A 11 -1.20 -25.38 -5.91
CA LEU A 11 -0.05 -24.47 -5.86
C LEU A 11 -0.29 -23.23 -6.73
N GLU A 12 -0.89 -23.40 -7.91
CA GLU A 12 -1.28 -22.28 -8.76
C GLU A 12 -2.31 -21.38 -8.09
N LEU A 13 -3.33 -21.98 -7.47
CA LEU A 13 -4.34 -21.23 -6.74
C LEU A 13 -3.73 -20.42 -5.58
N GLU A 14 -2.78 -20.98 -4.84
CA GLU A 14 -2.07 -20.24 -3.80
C GLU A 14 -1.24 -19.09 -4.40
N CYS A 15 -0.46 -19.31 -5.46
CA CYS A 15 0.26 -18.23 -6.13
C CYS A 15 -0.68 -17.08 -6.56
N GLU A 16 -1.83 -17.39 -7.15
CA GLU A 16 -2.79 -16.36 -7.58
C GLU A 16 -3.43 -15.60 -6.41
N LYS A 17 -3.65 -16.25 -5.26
CA LYS A 17 -4.09 -15.56 -4.03
C LYS A 17 -3.05 -14.55 -3.55
N PHE A 18 -1.78 -14.94 -3.49
CA PHE A 18 -0.70 -14.04 -3.06
C PHE A 18 -0.53 -12.86 -4.05
N LYS A 19 -0.63 -13.10 -5.36
CA LYS A 19 -0.63 -12.02 -6.36
C LYS A 19 -1.78 -11.04 -6.16
N LEU A 20 -3.00 -11.55 -5.94
CA LEU A 20 -4.16 -10.71 -5.66
C LEU A 20 -3.94 -9.86 -4.40
N MET A 21 -3.42 -10.45 -3.32
CA MET A 21 -3.10 -9.72 -2.10
C MET A 21 -2.05 -8.63 -2.34
N SER A 22 -0.97 -8.92 -3.08
CA SER A 22 0.02 -7.91 -3.44
C SER A 22 -0.62 -6.75 -4.20
N TYR A 23 -1.44 -7.04 -5.21
CA TYR A 23 -2.11 -5.98 -6.00
C TYR A 23 -3.05 -5.12 -5.16
N GLN A 24 -3.73 -5.71 -4.18
CA GLN A 24 -4.58 -4.95 -3.26
C GLN A 24 -3.77 -4.00 -2.39
N LEU A 25 -2.57 -4.39 -1.96
CA LEU A 25 -1.67 -3.52 -1.18
C LEU A 25 -1.03 -2.44 -2.05
N ASP A 26 -0.69 -2.75 -3.31
CA ASP A 26 -0.23 -1.75 -4.28
C ASP A 26 -1.28 -0.66 -4.51
N ASP A 27 -2.54 -1.06 -4.76
CA ASP A 27 -3.64 -0.09 -4.92
C ASP A 27 -3.81 0.76 -3.67
N LEU A 28 -3.73 0.15 -2.47
CA LEU A 28 -3.86 0.89 -1.22
C LEU A 28 -2.75 1.93 -1.04
N LEU A 29 -1.49 1.59 -1.33
CA LEU A 29 -0.37 2.54 -1.32
C LEU A 29 -0.61 3.69 -2.31
N GLU A 30 -1.10 3.39 -3.52
CA GLU A 30 -1.46 4.42 -4.50
C GLU A 30 -2.58 5.35 -4.00
N GLN A 31 -3.56 4.83 -3.25
CA GLN A 31 -4.60 5.66 -2.63
C GLN A 31 -4.02 6.60 -1.55
N TYR A 32 -3.06 6.14 -0.74
CA TYR A 32 -2.38 6.98 0.26
C TYR A 32 -1.56 8.09 -0.40
N ASP A 33 -0.86 7.80 -1.50
CA ASP A 33 -0.11 8.81 -2.26
C ASP A 33 -1.05 9.92 -2.78
N LYS A 34 -2.20 9.54 -3.35
CA LYS A 34 -3.22 10.50 -3.81
C LYS A 34 -3.79 11.32 -2.65
N LEU A 35 -4.06 10.68 -1.51
CA LEU A 35 -4.56 11.35 -0.31
C LEU A 35 -3.58 12.42 0.19
N MET A 36 -2.29 12.11 0.18
CA MET A 36 -1.22 13.03 0.60
C MET A 36 -1.12 14.25 -0.33
N GLU A 37 -1.24 14.05 -1.65
CA GLU A 37 -1.25 15.15 -2.62
C GLU A 37 -2.48 16.06 -2.43
N ILE A 38 -3.67 15.48 -2.27
CA ILE A 38 -4.91 16.22 -2.04
C ILE A 38 -4.80 17.05 -0.77
N ARG A 39 -4.30 16.44 0.32
CA ARG A 39 -4.10 17.12 1.60
C ARG A 39 -3.13 18.29 1.47
N GLY A 40 -1.99 18.09 0.81
CA GLY A 40 -1.03 19.16 0.55
C GLY A 40 -1.67 20.34 -0.21
N THR A 41 -2.46 20.04 -1.23
CA THR A 41 -3.19 21.05 -2.01
C THR A 41 -4.20 21.83 -1.16
N ILE A 42 -4.98 21.14 -0.33
CA ILE A 42 -5.96 21.77 0.56
C ILE A 42 -5.24 22.70 1.55
N GLN A 43 -4.17 22.23 2.18
CA GLN A 43 -3.39 23.00 3.15
C GLN A 43 -2.80 24.26 2.52
N PHE A 44 -2.18 24.14 1.34
CA PHE A 44 -1.64 25.28 0.62
C PHE A 44 -2.72 26.34 0.32
N LYS A 45 -3.88 25.91 -0.21
CA LYS A 45 -5.00 26.82 -0.51
C LYS A 45 -5.54 27.49 0.75
N PHE A 46 -5.67 26.74 1.84
CA PHE A 46 -6.13 27.24 3.13
C PHE A 46 -5.20 28.35 3.65
N PHE A 47 -3.90 28.11 3.75
CA PHE A 47 -2.97 29.12 4.27
C PHE A 47 -2.87 30.36 3.38
N ASN A 48 -2.95 30.20 2.06
CA ASN A 48 -3.03 31.35 1.16
C ASN A 48 -4.29 32.19 1.37
N ALA A 49 -5.45 31.54 1.54
CA ALA A 49 -6.69 32.26 1.82
C ALA A 49 -6.62 33.00 3.16
N LEU A 50 -6.04 32.35 4.16
CA LEU A 50 -5.88 32.86 5.51
C LEU A 50 -4.96 34.08 5.57
N ASP A 51 -3.81 34.02 4.90
CA ASP A 51 -2.90 35.16 4.76
C ASP A 51 -3.57 36.33 4.03
N ASN A 52 -4.35 36.06 2.98
CA ASN A 52 -5.13 37.10 2.30
C ASN A 52 -6.17 37.74 3.22
N ILE A 53 -6.90 36.97 4.02
CA ILE A 53 -7.88 37.48 4.99
C ILE A 53 -7.19 38.41 6.00
N LYS A 54 -6.05 37.98 6.55
CA LYS A 54 -5.24 38.78 7.49
C LYS A 54 -4.73 40.07 6.89
N LYS A 55 -4.23 40.04 5.66
CA LYS A 55 -3.76 41.23 4.92
C LYS A 55 -4.86 42.26 4.70
N ASN A 56 -6.12 41.83 4.68
CA ASN A 56 -7.29 42.72 4.57
C ASN A 56 -7.83 43.18 5.94
N GLY A 57 -7.08 42.97 7.03
CA GLY A 57 -7.41 43.50 8.35
C GLY A 57 -8.58 42.78 9.03
N ILE A 58 -8.99 41.62 8.53
CA ILE A 58 -10.00 40.78 9.16
C ILE A 58 -9.31 39.99 10.28
N PRO A 59 -9.66 40.22 11.56
CA PRO A 59 -9.10 39.46 12.65
C PRO A 59 -9.58 38.02 12.56
N VAL A 60 -8.64 37.08 12.64
CA VAL A 60 -8.92 35.65 12.70
C VAL A 60 -8.37 35.15 14.03
N ASP A 61 -9.24 34.59 14.87
CA ASP A 61 -8.84 33.93 16.11
C ASP A 61 -8.46 32.49 15.79
N GLU A 62 -7.16 32.23 15.70
CA GLU A 62 -6.61 30.96 15.25
C GLU A 62 -5.70 30.36 16.30
N ASP A 63 -6.10 29.19 16.80
CA ASP A 63 -5.21 28.34 17.59
C ASP A 63 -4.32 27.51 16.65
N TYR A 64 -3.33 28.18 16.07
CA TYR A 64 -2.35 27.57 15.16
C TYR A 64 -1.62 26.39 15.80
N GLU A 65 -1.36 26.47 17.10
CA GLU A 65 -0.62 25.46 17.83
C GLU A 65 -1.44 24.17 17.96
N ARG A 66 -2.73 24.29 18.30
CA ARG A 66 -3.67 23.16 18.29
C ARG A 66 -3.84 22.58 16.89
N TRP A 67 -3.96 23.43 15.88
CA TRP A 67 -4.09 22.98 14.49
C TRP A 67 -2.85 22.24 14.00
N GLU A 68 -1.66 22.76 14.27
CA GLU A 68 -0.41 22.10 13.93
C GLU A 68 -0.31 20.73 14.58
N LYS A 69 -0.65 20.65 15.88
CA LYS A 69 -0.62 19.39 16.62
C LYS A 69 -1.54 18.32 16.01
N ILE A 70 -2.77 18.69 15.65
CA ILE A 70 -3.72 17.76 15.01
C ILE A 70 -3.15 17.30 13.65
N ARG A 71 -2.64 18.23 12.85
CA ARG A 71 -2.13 17.91 11.51
C ARG A 71 -0.89 17.02 11.54
N THR A 72 0.01 17.23 12.50
CA THR A 72 1.19 16.39 12.67
C THR A 72 0.79 15.00 13.13
N SER A 73 -0.08 14.88 14.13
CA SER A 73 -0.55 13.59 14.63
C SER A 73 -1.29 12.78 13.55
N GLU A 74 -2.10 13.43 12.71
CA GLU A 74 -2.74 12.74 11.58
C GLU A 74 -1.72 12.25 10.56
N ARG A 75 -0.69 13.05 10.26
CA ARG A 75 0.36 12.65 9.31
C ARG A 75 1.14 11.45 9.85
N GLU A 76 1.53 11.51 11.12
CA GLU A 76 2.23 10.41 11.79
C GLU A 76 1.41 9.12 11.72
N GLY A 77 0.09 9.21 11.98
CA GLY A 77 -0.81 8.05 11.85
C GLY A 77 -0.85 7.47 10.43
N TRP A 78 -0.89 8.31 9.40
CA TRP A 78 -0.84 7.83 8.02
C TRP A 78 0.52 7.25 7.63
N ASP A 79 1.61 7.85 8.10
CA ASP A 79 2.96 7.34 7.87
C ASP A 79 3.12 5.94 8.51
N GLU A 80 2.57 5.73 9.71
CA GLU A 80 2.51 4.41 10.36
C GLU A 80 1.68 3.39 9.55
N GLU A 81 0.51 3.78 9.05
CA GLU A 81 -0.33 2.93 8.20
C GLU A 81 0.37 2.55 6.90
N ILE A 82 1.00 3.51 6.21
CA ILE A 82 1.76 3.26 4.97
C ILE A 82 2.91 2.28 5.22
N ASN A 83 3.67 2.47 6.30
CA ASN A 83 4.76 1.57 6.66
C ASN A 83 4.24 0.15 6.92
N LEU A 84 3.13 0.01 7.65
CA LEU A 84 2.52 -1.30 7.88
C LEU A 84 2.09 -1.98 6.56
N ILE A 85 1.50 -1.22 5.63
CA ILE A 85 1.10 -1.74 4.32
C ILE A 85 2.31 -2.19 3.51
N ALA A 86 3.39 -1.40 3.52
CA ALA A 86 4.64 -1.73 2.83
C ALA A 86 5.30 -2.99 3.39
N ASP A 87 5.32 -3.14 4.72
CA ASP A 87 5.84 -4.33 5.40
C ASP A 87 5.00 -5.59 5.04
N LEU A 88 3.67 -5.48 5.10
CA LEU A 88 2.78 -6.57 4.69
C LEU A 88 2.99 -6.97 3.23
N LYS A 89 3.20 -5.99 2.36
CA LYS A 89 3.47 -6.24 0.94
C LYS A 89 4.79 -6.97 0.75
N TYR A 90 5.84 -6.54 1.46
CA TYR A 90 7.15 -7.21 1.42
C TYR A 90 7.02 -8.69 1.81
N ASP A 91 6.29 -8.98 2.90
CA ASP A 91 6.08 -10.35 3.36
C ASP A 91 5.29 -11.20 2.35
N ILE A 92 4.26 -10.63 1.72
CA ILE A 92 3.47 -11.30 0.67
C ILE A 92 4.32 -11.59 -0.56
N ASP A 93 5.10 -10.61 -1.02
CA ASP A 93 5.98 -10.75 -2.17
C ASP A 93 7.07 -11.80 -1.96
N ASP A 94 7.64 -11.87 -0.75
CA ASP A 94 8.66 -12.86 -0.41
C ASP A 94 8.07 -14.29 -0.41
N ASN A 95 6.89 -14.46 0.19
CA ASN A 95 6.17 -15.73 0.16
C ASN A 95 5.79 -16.14 -1.28
N LEU A 96 5.36 -15.19 -2.12
CA LEU A 96 5.06 -15.46 -3.53
C LEU A 96 6.31 -15.95 -4.28
N LYS A 97 7.48 -15.34 -4.06
CA LYS A 97 8.74 -15.79 -4.67
C LYS A 97 9.09 -17.22 -4.25
N ILE A 98 8.89 -17.58 -2.99
CA ILE A 98 9.13 -18.94 -2.49
C ILE A 98 8.18 -19.95 -3.17
N LEU A 99 6.90 -19.60 -3.30
CA LEU A 99 5.91 -20.45 -3.97
C LEU A 99 6.19 -20.61 -5.46
N ASP A 100 6.52 -19.53 -6.17
CA ASP A 100 6.85 -19.56 -7.60
C ASP A 100 8.10 -20.40 -7.86
N ASN A 101 9.13 -20.29 -7.02
CA ASN A 101 10.32 -21.15 -7.09
C ASN A 101 9.97 -22.63 -6.87
N THR A 102 9.04 -22.92 -5.95
CA THR A 102 8.55 -24.29 -5.70
C THR A 102 7.79 -24.82 -6.92
N LYS A 103 6.95 -23.98 -7.54
CA LYS A 103 6.23 -24.32 -8.77
C LYS A 103 7.18 -24.64 -9.91
N MET A 104 8.18 -23.78 -10.15
CA MET A 104 9.19 -24.00 -11.19
C MET A 104 9.94 -25.33 -11.00
N ARG A 105 10.37 -25.64 -9.77
CA ARG A 105 11.05 -26.91 -9.47
C ARG A 105 10.18 -28.13 -9.78
N ARG A 106 8.89 -28.10 -9.43
CA ARG A 106 7.95 -29.21 -9.74
C ARG A 106 7.76 -29.38 -11.24
N MET A 107 7.61 -28.29 -11.99
CA MET A 107 7.48 -28.35 -13.45
C MET A 107 8.72 -28.92 -14.13
N LEU A 108 9.92 -28.66 -13.61
CA LEU A 108 11.17 -29.26 -14.12
C LEU A 108 11.22 -30.78 -13.87
N ILE A 109 10.88 -31.22 -12.66
CA ILE A 109 10.84 -32.66 -12.31
C ILE A 109 9.81 -33.40 -13.18
N ASP A 110 8.60 -32.84 -13.33
CA ASP A 110 7.56 -33.45 -14.17
C ASP A 110 7.98 -33.59 -15.64
N LYS A 111 8.84 -32.69 -16.13
CA LYS A 111 9.37 -32.75 -17.49
C LYS A 111 10.44 -33.84 -17.61
N GLU A 112 11.35 -33.94 -16.63
CA GLU A 112 12.40 -34.99 -16.60
C GLU A 112 11.83 -36.42 -16.44
N VAL A 113 10.69 -36.59 -15.78
CA VAL A 113 10.04 -37.90 -15.58
C VAL A 113 9.23 -38.36 -16.80
N LYS A 114 8.81 -37.43 -17.67
CA LYS A 114 7.99 -37.71 -18.86
C LYS A 114 8.79 -37.84 -20.15
N ASP A 115 10.06 -37.45 -20.16
CA ASP A 115 11.04 -37.67 -21.24
C ASP A 115 11.74 -39.04 -21.09
#